data_AF-A0A0M2PRV0-F1
#
_entry.id   AF-A0A0M2PRV0-F1
#
_cell.length_a   1.000
_cell.length_b   1.000
_cell.length_c   1.000
_cell.angle_alpha   90.00
_cell.angle_beta   90.00
_cell.angle_gamma   90.00
#
_symmetry.space_group_name_H-M   'P 1'
#
loop_
_entity.id
_entity.type
_entity.pdbx_description
1 polymer ?
#
loop_
_entity_poly.entity_id
_entity_poly.type
_entity_poly.pdbx_seq_one_letter_code
_entity_poly.pdbx_strand_id
1 'polypeptide(L)'
;MNCEWCEKSDAFEITCTVYWELPDGTRAIEITETPGMKCTACGMEYQTEETIQQLEDQLLLIDTTKIGKGITYEALMAQPKFLKRNYFRF
;
A
#
# COMPACT_ATOMS: atom_id res chain seq x y z
N MET A 1 -4.32 -19.43 2.73
CA MET A 1 -4.40 -18.89 1.36
C MET A 1 -3.37 -19.58 0.50
N ASN A 2 -3.64 -19.79 -0.79
CA ASN A 2 -2.64 -20.32 -1.71
C ASN A 2 -1.72 -19.19 -2.17
N CYS A 3 -0.42 -19.40 -2.09
CA CYS A 3 0.59 -18.46 -2.58
C CYS A 3 0.54 -18.43 -4.11
N GLU A 4 0.39 -17.25 -4.70
CA GLU A 4 0.31 -17.09 -6.15
C GLU A 4 1.64 -17.36 -6.88
N TRP A 5 2.74 -17.40 -6.12
CA TRP A 5 4.09 -17.66 -6.66
C TRP A 5 4.50 -19.13 -6.64
N CYS A 6 4.02 -19.91 -5.66
CA CYS A 6 4.44 -21.30 -5.49
C CYS A 6 3.28 -22.28 -5.33
N GLU A 7 2.04 -21.80 -5.46
CA GLU A 7 0.77 -22.53 -5.32
C GLU A 7 0.55 -23.24 -3.98
N LYS A 8 1.49 -23.12 -3.03
CA LYS A 8 1.40 -23.71 -1.69
C LYS A 8 0.51 -22.90 -0.77
N SER A 9 -0.18 -23.59 0.13
CA SER A 9 -1.15 -23.02 1.09
C SER A 9 -0.52 -22.26 2.28
N ASP A 10 0.77 -21.97 2.21
CA ASP A 10 1.60 -21.41 3.28
C ASP A 10 1.74 -19.88 3.19
N ALA A 11 0.79 -19.20 2.53
CA ALA A 11 0.71 -17.75 2.51
C ALA A 11 -0.13 -17.25 3.70
N PHE A 12 0.41 -16.28 4.44
CA PHE A 12 -0.21 -15.62 5.57
C PHE A 12 -0.04 -14.10 5.48
N GLU A 13 -0.98 -13.38 6.08
CA GLU A 13 -0.97 -11.92 6.13
C GLU A 13 0.08 -11.43 7.13
N ILE A 14 0.89 -10.47 6.71
CA ILE A 14 1.91 -9.81 7.54
C ILE A 14 1.80 -8.31 7.41
N THR A 15 2.31 -7.58 8.38
CA THR A 15 2.49 -6.14 8.29
C THR A 15 3.95 -5.85 7.97
N CYS A 16 4.18 -5.04 6.94
CA CYS A 16 5.50 -4.63 6.50
C CYS A 16 5.60 -3.11 6.42
N THR A 17 6.83 -2.61 6.46
CA THR A 17 7.11 -1.22 6.11
C THR A 17 7.55 -1.19 4.66
N VAL A 18 6.78 -0.49 3.82
CA VAL A 18 7.10 -0.33 2.39
C VAL A 18 7.56 1.10 2.15
N TYR A 19 8.45 1.29 1.16
CA TYR A 19 8.88 2.62 0.74
C TYR A 19 8.20 2.93 -0.59
N TRP A 20 7.43 4.00 -0.60
CA TRP A 20 6.67 4.40 -1.78
C TRP A 20 7.22 5.71 -2.33
N GLU A 21 7.55 5.73 -3.62
CA GLU A 21 7.95 6.96 -4.29
C GLU A 21 6.71 7.75 -4.70
N LEU A 22 6.69 9.04 -4.37
CA LEU A 22 5.58 9.90 -4.75
C LEU A 22 5.45 9.93 -6.29
N PRO A 23 4.23 9.99 -6.84
CA PRO A 23 4.01 10.06 -8.29
C PRO A 23 4.63 11.32 -8.92
N ASP A 24 4.91 12.34 -8.11
CA ASP A 24 5.61 13.56 -8.50
C ASP A 24 7.13 13.35 -8.69
N GLY A 25 7.66 12.17 -8.31
CA GLY A 25 9.08 11.80 -8.40
C GLY A 25 10.00 12.58 -7.46
N THR A 26 9.42 13.42 -6.59
CA THR A 26 10.18 14.37 -5.78
C THR A 26 10.78 13.74 -4.52
N ARG A 27 10.08 12.78 -3.89
CA ARG A 27 10.47 12.16 -2.62
C ARG A 27 9.90 10.74 -2.49
N ALA A 28 10.54 9.92 -1.67
CA ALA A 28 9.99 8.67 -1.18
C ALA A 28 9.50 8.82 0.26
N ILE A 29 8.39 8.16 0.58
CA ILE A 29 7.81 8.08 1.92
C ILE A 29 7.89 6.64 2.43
N GLU A 30 8.08 6.45 3.73
CA GLU A 30 7.93 5.14 4.37
C GLU A 30 6.49 4.95 4.85
N ILE A 31 5.87 3.83 4.47
CA ILE A 31 4.52 3.44 4.88
C ILE A 31 4.63 2.24 5.80
N THR A 32 4.53 2.49 7.10
CA THR A 32 4.60 1.46 8.13
C THR A 32 3.25 0.77 8.29
N GLU A 33 3.27 -0.47 8.79
CA GLU A 33 2.06 -1.26 9.06
C GLU A 33 1.21 -1.54 7.81
N THR A 34 1.87 -1.62 6.65
CA THR A 34 1.21 -1.94 5.40
C THR A 34 0.89 -3.44 5.37
N PRO A 35 -0.39 -3.82 5.17
CA PRO A 35 -0.75 -5.23 5.03
C PRO A 35 -0.10 -5.80 3.77
N GLY A 36 0.47 -6.99 3.91
CA GLY A 36 1.06 -7.74 2.82
C GLY A 36 0.89 -9.23 3.06
N MET A 37 1.31 -10.03 2.11
CA MET A 37 1.37 -11.47 2.23
C MET A 37 2.82 -11.93 2.27
N LYS A 38 3.09 -12.88 3.17
CA LYS A 38 4.32 -13.63 3.19
C LYS A 38 4.02 -15.10 3.02
N CYS A 39 4.78 -15.75 2.17
CA CYS A 39 4.75 -17.19 2.05
C CYS A 39 5.93 -17.81 2.81
N THR A 40 5.67 -18.66 3.79
CA THR A 40 6.73 -19.41 4.49
C THR A 40 7.36 -20.50 3.63
N ALA A 41 6.68 -20.95 2.57
CA ALA A 41 7.17 -22.05 1.75
C ALA A 41 8.17 -21.62 0.66
N CYS A 42 8.01 -20.43 0.07
CA CYS A 42 9.00 -19.86 -0.87
C CYS A 42 9.79 -18.69 -0.26
N GLY A 43 9.40 -18.21 0.92
CA GLY A 43 10.02 -17.05 1.57
C GLY A 43 9.67 -15.72 0.92
N MET A 44 8.72 -15.71 -0.02
CA MET A 44 8.38 -14.54 -0.81
C MET A 44 7.44 -13.62 -0.02
N GLU A 45 7.78 -12.34 -0.03
CA GLU A 45 7.04 -11.28 0.64
C GLU A 45 6.54 -10.33 -0.44
N TYR A 46 5.22 -10.19 -0.55
CA TYR A 46 4.58 -9.37 -1.56
C TYR A 46 3.38 -8.65 -0.95
N GLN A 47 3.06 -7.48 -1.47
CA GLN A 47 1.83 -6.79 -1.12
C GLN A 47 0.74 -7.26 -2.08
N THR A 48 -0.50 -7.36 -1.60
CA THR A 48 -1.62 -7.68 -2.49
C THR A 48 -1.84 -6.52 -3.45
N GLU A 49 -2.33 -6.84 -4.65
CA GLU A 49 -2.70 -5.82 -5.63
C GLU A 49 -3.70 -4.82 -5.05
N GLU A 50 -4.63 -5.29 -4.21
CA GLU A 50 -5.56 -4.42 -3.47
C GLU A 50 -4.82 -3.38 -2.62
N THR A 51 -3.83 -3.79 -1.82
CA THR A 51 -3.07 -2.85 -0.99
C THR A 51 -2.25 -1.87 -1.82
N ILE A 52 -1.56 -2.35 -2.86
CA ILE A 52 -0.80 -1.51 -3.79
C ILE A 52 -1.74 -0.47 -4.42
N GLN A 53 -2.90 -0.90 -4.92
CA GLN A 53 -3.89 -0.04 -5.55
C GLN A 53 -4.49 0.96 -4.56
N GLN A 54 -4.76 0.56 -3.31
CA GLN A 54 -5.22 1.48 -2.27
C GLN A 54 -4.17 2.52 -1.91
N LEU A 55 -2.89 2.16 -1.86
CA LEU A 55 -1.78 3.08 -1.63
C LEU A 55 -1.64 4.09 -2.78
N GLU A 56 -1.63 3.62 -4.03
CA GLU A 56 -1.55 4.48 -5.21
C GLU A 56 -2.74 5.45 -5.29
N ASP A 57 -3.96 4.94 -5.15
CA ASP A 57 -5.17 5.75 -5.15
C ASP A 57 -5.11 6.77 -4.02
N GLN A 58 -4.75 6.35 -2.81
CA GLN A 58 -4.65 7.28 -1.68
C GLN A 58 -3.60 8.36 -1.92
N LEU A 59 -2.40 8.00 -2.36
CA LEU A 59 -1.31 8.94 -2.64
C LEU A 59 -1.63 9.91 -3.77
N LEU A 60 -2.36 9.46 -4.79
CA LEU A 60 -2.84 10.31 -5.87
C LEU A 60 -3.93 11.30 -5.39
N LEU A 61 -4.73 10.87 -4.42
CA LEU A 61 -5.90 11.61 -3.95
C LEU A 61 -5.65 12.48 -2.74
N ILE A 62 -4.52 12.36 -2.06
CA ILE A 62 -4.18 13.18 -0.89
C ILE A 62 -3.07 14.17 -1.21
N ASP A 63 -2.94 15.16 -0.34
CA ASP A 63 -1.84 16.10 -0.43
C ASP A 63 -0.57 15.46 0.15
N THR A 64 0.26 14.91 -0.73
CA THR A 64 1.52 14.27 -0.35
C THR A 64 2.51 15.26 0.28
N THR A 65 2.28 16.58 0.14
CA THR A 65 3.05 17.61 0.85
C THR A 65 2.76 17.65 2.35
N LYS A 66 1.58 17.13 2.78
CA LYS A 66 1.21 16.98 4.19
C LYS A 66 1.74 15.69 4.81
N ILE A 67 2.16 14.75 3.96
CA ILE A 67 2.81 13.53 4.41
C ILE A 67 4.27 13.88 4.68
N GLY A 68 4.74 13.52 5.87
CA GLY A 68 6.14 13.71 6.25
C GLY A 68 7.06 12.72 5.54
N LYS A 69 8.13 12.32 6.23
CA LYS A 69 9.04 11.26 5.73
C LYS A 69 8.45 9.87 5.90
N GLY A 70 7.52 9.69 6.83
CA GLY A 70 6.85 8.43 7.11
C GLY A 70 5.45 8.57 7.67
N ILE A 71 4.61 7.59 7.38
CA ILE A 71 3.20 7.52 7.77
C ILE A 71 2.76 6.06 7.94
N THR A 72 1.76 5.79 8.77
CA THR A 72 1.18 4.44 8.86
C THR A 72 0.14 4.23 7.76
N TYR A 73 -0.07 2.99 7.32
CA TYR A 73 -1.12 2.66 6.35
C TYR A 73 -2.49 3.21 6.76
N GLU A 74 -2.86 3.02 8.03
CA GLU A 74 -4.12 3.54 8.58
C GLU A 74 -4.18 5.07 8.58
N ALA A 75 -3.09 5.75 8.95
CA ALA A 75 -3.05 7.21 8.94
C ALA A 75 -3.11 7.76 7.51
N LEU A 76 -2.47 7.08 6.55
CA LEU A 76 -2.54 7.42 5.13
C LEU A 76 -3.98 7.29 4.63
N MET A 77 -4.65 6.17 4.91
CA MET A 77 -6.05 5.94 4.54
C MET A 77 -7.02 6.91 5.25
N ALA A 78 -6.71 7.32 6.48
CA ALA A 78 -7.50 8.29 7.23
C ALA A 78 -7.34 9.74 6.71
N GLN A 79 -6.33 10.02 5.88
CA GLN A 79 -6.18 11.35 5.29
C GLN A 79 -7.39 11.70 4.42
N PRO A 80 -7.91 12.94 4.54
CA PRO A 80 -9.01 13.40 3.71
C PRO A 80 -8.56 13.49 2.26
N LYS A 81 -9.04 12.56 1.43
CA LYS A 81 -8.90 12.59 -0.03
C LYS A 81 -9.49 13.90 -0.58
N PHE A 82 -8.82 14.51 -1.55
CA PHE A 82 -9.27 15.72 -2.25
C PHE A 82 -10.61 15.54 -2.98
N LEU A 83 -11.12 14.31 -3.14
CA LEU A 83 -12.42 14.10 -3.77
C LEU A 83 -13.58 14.55 -2.88
N LYS A 84 -14.11 15.74 -3.18
CA LYS A 84 -15.57 15.86 -3.32
C LYS A 84 -15.99 15.10 -4.57
N ARG A 85 -16.47 13.86 -4.36
CA ARG A 85 -17.43 13.14 -5.23
C ARG A 85 -16.91 12.67 -6.61
N ASN A 86 -16.66 11.36 -6.67
CA ASN A 86 -17.03 10.50 -7.81
C ASN A 86 -16.52 10.90 -9.21
N TYR A 87 -15.24 10.63 -9.53
CA TYR A 87 -14.73 10.77 -10.91
C TYR A 87 -14.23 9.47 -11.56
N PHE A 88 -14.15 8.35 -10.83
CA PHE A 88 -13.64 7.06 -11.35
C PHE A 88 -14.70 5.96 -11.51
N ARG A 89 -15.99 6.31 -11.58
CA ARG A 89 -17.04 5.39 -12.04
C ARG A 89 -17.67 5.95 -13.32
N PHE A 90 -17.28 5.37 -14.47
CA PHE A 90 -18.04 5.39 -15.71
C PHE A 90 -18.52 3.97 -16.00
#